data_AF-A0A8E0RK95-F1
#
_entry.id   AF-A0A8E0RK95-F1
#
_cell.length_a   1.000
_cell.length_b   1.000
_cell.length_c   1.000
_cell.angle_alpha   90.00
_cell.angle_beta   90.00
_cell.angle_gamma   90.00
#
_symmetry.space_group_name_H-M   'P 1'
#
loop_
_entity.id
_entity.type
_entity.pdbx_description
1 polymer ?
#
loop_
_entity_poly.entity_id
_entity_poly.type
_entity_poly.pdbx_seq_one_letter_code
_entity_poly.pdbx_strand_id
1 'polypeptide(L)'
;MTTTLDPAVYVLFDELYPITDRHRNIFSSKSSVAVRVLGRLSVFQSEDDMAVIVSPTKDDAPCCVTVDMKFLSDEQKRSLTNESNRERLIQILGDLSLSGDQFTIVAFCFVFMDGVDMDLYKSVARLTRSLTECIPQIEPT
;
A
#
# COMPACT_ATOMS: atom_id res chain seq x y z
N MET A 1 23.47 -13.41 -1.74
CA MET A 1 22.03 -13.76 -1.82
C MET A 1 21.47 -12.90 -2.92
N THR A 2 21.06 -13.52 -4.02
CA THR A 2 20.42 -12.84 -5.16
C THR A 2 19.03 -12.40 -4.72
N THR A 3 18.87 -11.13 -4.41
CA THR A 3 17.57 -10.54 -4.07
C THR A 3 16.78 -10.38 -5.36
N THR A 4 16.05 -11.42 -5.74
CA THR A 4 14.94 -11.28 -6.68
C THR A 4 13.92 -10.33 -6.06
N LEU A 5 13.76 -9.13 -6.62
CA LEU A 5 12.68 -8.22 -6.22
C LEU A 5 11.36 -8.83 -6.70
N ASP A 6 10.53 -9.26 -5.76
CA ASP A 6 9.17 -9.70 -6.06
C ASP A 6 8.39 -8.49 -6.64
N PRO A 7 7.65 -8.67 -7.74
CA PRO A 7 6.83 -7.60 -8.29
C PRO A 7 5.78 -7.19 -7.26
N ALA A 8 5.64 -5.88 -7.02
CA ALA A 8 4.69 -5.38 -6.05
C ALA A 8 3.24 -5.68 -6.47
N VAL A 9 2.55 -6.55 -5.74
CA VAL A 9 1.19 -6.97 -6.10
C VAL A 9 0.17 -5.88 -5.81
N TYR A 10 -0.85 -5.74 -6.65
CA TYR A 10 -1.98 -4.86 -6.34
C TYR A 10 -2.80 -5.48 -5.21
N VAL A 11 -3.01 -4.72 -4.14
CA VAL A 11 -3.87 -5.10 -3.01
C VAL A 11 -4.93 -4.03 -2.85
N LEU A 12 -6.20 -4.44 -2.83
CA LEU A 12 -7.29 -3.50 -2.60
C LEU A 12 -7.39 -3.26 -1.09
N PHE A 13 -7.52 -2.00 -0.69
CA PHE A 13 -7.57 -1.63 0.73
C PHE A 13 -8.66 -2.40 1.47
N ASP A 14 -9.85 -2.53 0.86
CA ASP A 14 -10.99 -3.21 1.47
C ASP A 14 -10.78 -4.73 1.62
N GLU A 15 -9.76 -5.31 0.98
CA GLU A 15 -9.38 -6.73 1.17
C GLU A 15 -8.49 -6.93 2.39
N LEU A 16 -7.87 -5.87 2.92
CA LEU A 16 -7.05 -5.94 4.12
C LEU A 16 -7.89 -6.19 5.39
N TYR A 17 -9.15 -5.75 5.42
CA TYR A 17 -9.96 -5.68 6.66
C TYR A 17 -11.36 -6.31 6.64
N PRO A 18 -11.53 -7.43 5.96
CA PRO A 18 -12.19 -8.57 6.58
C PRO A 18 -11.10 -9.60 6.83
N ILE A 19 -10.86 -9.97 8.10
CA ILE A 19 -9.92 -11.05 8.44
C ILE A 19 -10.45 -12.34 7.79
N THR A 20 -10.09 -12.54 6.53
CA THR A 20 -10.27 -13.78 5.81
C THR A 20 -8.97 -14.52 6.00
N ASP A 21 -9.04 -15.81 6.35
CA ASP A 21 -7.87 -16.68 6.51
C ASP A 21 -6.92 -16.60 5.31
N ARG A 22 -7.47 -16.26 4.14
CA ARG A 22 -6.75 -16.00 2.89
C ARG A 22 -5.64 -14.95 3.00
N HIS A 23 -5.84 -13.82 3.68
CA HIS A 23 -4.82 -12.77 3.78
C HIS A 23 -3.81 -13.04 4.90
N ARG A 24 -4.21 -13.66 6.00
CA ARG A 24 -3.27 -14.17 7.01
C ARG A 24 -2.32 -15.21 6.42
N ASN A 25 -2.82 -16.04 5.49
CA ASN A 25 -2.00 -17.01 4.75
C ASN A 25 -0.98 -16.36 3.79
N ILE A 26 -1.15 -15.09 3.37
CA ILE A 26 -0.13 -14.40 2.56
C ILE A 26 1.12 -14.11 3.41
N PHE A 27 0.93 -13.84 4.70
CA PHE A 27 2.01 -13.58 5.66
C PHE A 27 2.49 -14.84 6.40
N SER A 28 1.91 -16.01 6.14
CA SER A 28 2.30 -17.25 6.84
C SER A 28 3.67 -17.78 6.38
N SER A 29 4.10 -17.44 5.16
CA SER A 29 5.39 -17.84 4.58
C SER A 29 6.40 -16.70 4.41
N LYS A 30 5.99 -15.44 4.55
CA LYS A 30 6.85 -14.25 4.36
C LYS A 30 6.54 -13.18 5.41
N SER A 31 7.58 -12.54 5.94
CA SER A 31 7.44 -11.47 6.94
C SER A 31 6.89 -10.16 6.35
N SER A 32 7.07 -9.95 5.05
CA SER A 32 6.53 -8.81 4.31
C SER A 32 6.32 -9.17 2.84
N VAL A 33 5.49 -8.39 2.16
CA VAL A 33 5.19 -8.53 0.74
C VAL A 33 5.20 -7.15 0.08
N ALA A 34 5.89 -7.03 -1.05
CA ALA A 34 5.84 -5.82 -1.86
C ALA A 34 4.43 -5.63 -2.43
N VAL A 35 3.82 -4.47 -2.21
CA VAL A 35 2.45 -4.17 -2.62
C VAL A 35 2.31 -2.79 -3.26
N ARG A 36 1.21 -2.64 -4.01
CA ARG A 36 0.61 -1.36 -4.40
C ARG A 36 -0.75 -1.26 -3.73
N VAL A 37 -0.91 -0.31 -2.82
CA VAL A 37 -2.16 -0.08 -2.08
C VAL A 37 -2.63 1.34 -2.33
N LEU A 38 -3.88 1.47 -2.76
CA LEU A 38 -4.56 2.76 -2.89
C LEU A 38 -5.41 3.00 -1.64
N GLY A 39 -5.25 4.16 -1.02
CA GLY A 39 -6.06 4.64 0.09
C GLY A 39 -6.28 6.14 0.02
N ARG A 40 -6.88 6.71 1.06
CA ARG A 40 -6.92 8.16 1.27
C ARG A 40 -5.94 8.55 2.35
N LEU A 41 -5.20 9.63 2.13
CA LEU A 41 -4.29 10.18 3.14
C LEU A 41 -5.10 10.78 4.29
N SER A 42 -5.06 10.17 5.46
CA SER A 42 -5.78 10.67 6.64
C SER A 42 -4.94 11.64 7.45
N VAL A 43 -3.69 11.28 7.72
CA VAL A 43 -2.74 12.12 8.46
C VAL A 43 -1.30 11.79 8.05
N PHE A 44 -0.43 12.79 8.11
CA PHE A 44 1.02 12.64 8.03
C PHE A 44 1.68 13.36 9.21
N GLN A 45 2.51 12.66 9.96
CA GLN A 45 3.28 13.16 11.09
C GLN A 45 4.74 13.27 10.66
N SER A 46 5.18 14.51 10.41
CA SER A 46 6.52 14.78 9.89
C SER A 46 7.65 14.48 10.87
N GLU A 47 7.37 14.45 12.17
CA GLU A 47 8.39 14.19 13.21
C GLU A 47 8.84 12.72 13.18
N ASP A 48 7.92 11.80 12.92
CA ASP A 48 8.16 10.35 12.92
C ASP A 48 8.24 9.75 11.51
N ASP A 49 8.09 10.56 10.46
CA ASP A 49 7.94 10.09 9.06
C ASP A 49 6.79 9.08 8.87
N MET A 50 5.71 9.24 9.63
CA MET A 50 4.58 8.29 9.64
C MET A 50 3.34 8.89 8.98
N ALA A 51 2.73 8.17 8.05
CA ALA A 51 1.41 8.48 7.53
C ALA A 51 0.38 7.42 7.93
N VAL A 52 -0.89 7.81 7.87
CA VAL A 52 -2.01 6.87 7.98
C VAL A 52 -2.86 7.03 6.73
N ILE A 53 -3.14 5.89 6.09
CA ILE A 53 -4.10 5.83 5.00
C ILE A 53 -5.34 5.03 5.41
N VAL A 54 -6.50 5.47 4.93
CA VAL A 54 -7.81 4.85 5.19
C VAL A 54 -8.45 4.36 3.89
N SER A 55 -9.58 3.66 4.00
CA SER A 55 -10.28 3.12 2.83
C SER A 55 -10.59 4.23 1.82
N PRO A 56 -10.32 4.00 0.52
CA PRO A 56 -10.64 4.97 -0.52
C PRO A 56 -12.15 5.02 -0.84
N THR A 57 -12.96 4.11 -0.30
CA THR A 57 -14.39 4.03 -0.61
C THR A 57 -15.32 4.07 0.61
N LYS A 58 -14.78 3.93 1.82
CA LYS A 58 -15.58 3.91 3.06
C LYS A 58 -15.10 5.01 3.99
N ASP A 59 -15.99 5.97 4.28
CA ASP A 59 -15.72 7.08 5.20
C ASP A 59 -15.73 6.65 6.68
N ASP A 60 -16.56 5.67 7.03
CA ASP A 60 -16.76 5.24 8.43
C ASP A 60 -16.03 3.94 8.80
N ALA A 61 -15.04 3.49 8.00
CA ALA A 61 -14.32 2.26 8.31
C ALA A 61 -13.25 2.51 9.39
N PRO A 62 -13.24 1.77 10.52
CA PRO A 62 -12.20 1.89 11.55
C PRO A 62 -10.82 1.35 11.10
N CYS A 63 -10.73 0.94 9.85
CA CYS A 63 -9.60 0.23 9.29
C CYS A 63 -8.60 1.20 8.68
N CYS A 64 -7.39 1.23 9.23
CA CYS A 64 -6.33 2.13 8.79
C CYS A 64 -5.01 1.39 8.64
N VAL A 65 -4.25 1.73 7.60
CA VAL A 65 -2.90 1.21 7.35
C VAL A 65 -1.91 2.29 7.73
N THR A 66 -0.96 1.92 8.58
CA THR A 66 0.16 2.78 8.95
C THR A 66 1.22 2.71 7.86
N VAL A 67 1.82 3.84 7.51
CA VAL A 67 2.83 3.91 6.45
C VAL A 67 4.09 4.60 6.98
N ASP A 68 5.19 3.86 7.05
CA ASP A 68 6.53 4.34 7.36
C ASP A 68 7.16 4.92 6.08
N MET A 69 7.42 6.22 6.08
CA MET A 69 7.92 6.99 4.95
C MET A 69 9.43 7.24 5.01
N LYS A 70 10.18 6.55 5.88
CA LYS A 70 11.62 6.83 6.12
C LYS A 70 12.51 6.82 4.88
N PHE A 71 12.15 6.05 3.86
CA PHE A 71 12.94 5.93 2.62
C PHE A 71 12.58 6.98 1.56
N LEU A 72 11.57 7.80 1.79
CA LEU A 72 11.21 8.89 0.89
C LEU A 72 12.13 10.10 1.10
N SER A 73 12.33 10.87 0.04
CA SER A 73 13.08 12.13 0.14
C SER A 73 12.30 13.21 0.89
N ASP A 74 13.00 14.19 1.45
CA ASP A 74 12.36 15.34 2.12
C ASP A 74 11.47 16.14 1.17
N GLU A 75 11.74 16.15 -0.13
CA GLU A 75 10.87 16.75 -1.13
C GLU A 75 9.53 16.00 -1.24
N GLN A 76 9.58 14.66 -1.29
CA GLN A 76 8.37 13.83 -1.30
C GLN A 76 7.58 14.02 0.01
N LYS A 77 8.25 13.98 1.16
CA LYS A 77 7.62 14.18 2.48
C LYS A 77 6.99 15.56 2.63
N ARG A 78 7.63 16.62 2.14
CA ARG A 78 7.06 17.98 2.12
C ARG A 78 5.77 18.07 1.31
N SER A 79 5.57 17.22 0.30
CA SER A 79 4.30 17.17 -0.39
C SER A 79 3.19 16.50 0.45
N LEU A 80 3.50 15.76 1.51
CA LEU A 80 2.50 15.16 2.41
C LEU A 80 2.13 16.07 3.59
N THR A 81 2.96 17.06 3.94
CA THR A 81 2.71 17.98 5.08
C THR A 81 1.65 19.04 4.79
N ASN A 82 1.26 19.24 3.54
CA ASN A 82 0.24 20.21 3.20
C ASN A 82 -1.15 19.68 3.55
N GLU A 83 -1.86 20.36 4.44
CA GLU A 83 -3.23 20.03 4.85
C GLU A 83 -4.20 19.89 3.67
N SER A 84 -3.96 20.59 2.54
CA SER A 84 -4.77 20.41 1.33
C SER A 84 -4.68 19.00 0.74
N ASN A 85 -3.70 18.21 1.17
CA ASN A 85 -3.49 16.85 0.70
C ASN A 85 -4.15 15.78 1.58
N ARG A 86 -4.71 16.20 2.72
CA ARG A 86 -5.59 15.36 3.50
C ARG A 86 -6.81 14.94 2.67
N GLU A 87 -7.26 13.71 2.88
CA GLU A 87 -8.34 13.04 2.14
C GLU A 87 -8.07 12.76 0.65
N ARG A 88 -6.93 13.20 0.09
CA ARG A 88 -6.57 12.90 -1.30
C ARG A 88 -6.32 11.41 -1.48
N LEU A 89 -6.63 10.92 -2.68
CA LEU A 89 -6.33 9.55 -3.06
C LEU A 89 -4.84 9.40 -3.28
N ILE A 90 -4.24 8.42 -2.61
CA ILE A 90 -2.81 8.15 -2.64
C ILE A 90 -2.55 6.66 -2.83
N GLN A 91 -1.76 6.33 -3.85
CA GLN A 91 -1.24 4.98 -4.03
C GLN A 91 0.16 4.90 -3.45
N ILE A 92 0.37 3.95 -2.54
CA ILE A 92 1.65 3.65 -1.92
C ILE A 92 2.21 2.39 -2.57
N LEU A 93 3.49 2.45 -2.96
CA LEU A 93 4.32 1.28 -3.28
C LEU A 93 5.25 1.03 -2.09
N GLY A 94 5.24 -0.17 -1.54
CA GLY A 94 6.09 -0.49 -0.39
C GLY A 94 5.97 -1.94 0.06
N ASP A 95 6.69 -2.28 1.11
CA ASP A 95 6.60 -3.59 1.75
C ASP A 95 5.54 -3.56 2.84
N LEU A 96 4.46 -4.29 2.61
CA LEU A 96 3.37 -4.51 3.57
C LEU A 96 3.78 -5.62 4.53
N SER A 97 3.52 -5.40 5.81
CA SER A 97 3.65 -6.37 6.88
C SER A 97 2.41 -6.32 7.78
N LEU A 98 2.16 -7.40 8.50
CA LEU A 98 1.09 -7.50 9.48
C LEU A 98 1.70 -7.77 10.85
N SER A 99 1.43 -6.89 11.82
CA SER A 99 1.82 -7.07 13.22
C SER A 99 0.57 -7.04 14.10
N GLY A 100 0.24 -8.18 14.72
CA GLY A 100 -1.06 -8.35 15.36
C GLY A 100 -2.19 -8.23 14.34
N ASP A 101 -3.08 -7.26 14.55
CA ASP A 101 -4.18 -6.91 13.62
C ASP A 101 -3.95 -5.59 12.87
N GLN A 102 -2.72 -5.03 12.93
CA GLN A 102 -2.37 -3.78 12.27
C GLN A 102 -1.46 -4.02 11.06
N PHE A 103 -1.88 -3.49 9.92
CA PHE A 103 -1.05 -3.46 8.72
C PHE A 103 -0.14 -2.24 8.71
N THR A 104 1.13 -2.48 8.37
CA THR A 104 2.14 -1.44 8.21
C THR A 104 2.83 -1.59 6.86
N ILE A 105 2.92 -0.49 6.12
CA ILE A 105 3.69 -0.41 4.87
C ILE A 105 4.96 0.39 5.10
N VAL A 106 6.11 -0.16 4.72
CA VAL A 106 7.34 0.62 4.55
C VAL A 106 7.37 1.12 3.11
N ALA A 107 7.16 2.42 2.92
CA ALA A 107 6.97 3.01 1.60
C ALA A 107 8.31 3.26 0.87
N PHE A 108 8.33 2.90 -0.42
CA PHE A 108 9.42 3.21 -1.34
C PHE A 108 9.07 4.37 -2.26
N CYS A 109 7.80 4.51 -2.63
CA CYS A 109 7.28 5.69 -3.31
C CYS A 109 5.77 5.81 -3.12
N PHE A 110 5.23 6.97 -3.49
CA PHE A 110 3.80 7.19 -3.62
C PHE A 110 3.46 8.06 -4.81
N VAL A 111 2.20 8.03 -5.19
CA VAL A 111 1.62 8.95 -6.18
C VAL A 111 0.21 9.33 -5.76
N PHE A 112 -0.16 10.60 -5.93
CA PHE A 112 -1.55 11.03 -5.78
C PHE A 112 -2.36 10.59 -7.00
N MET A 113 -3.51 9.96 -6.76
CA MET A 113 -4.36 9.30 -7.76
C MET A 113 -5.74 9.96 -7.85
N ASP A 114 -5.82 11.28 -7.62
CA ASP A 114 -7.11 11.98 -7.63
C ASP A 114 -7.77 11.89 -9.02
N GLY A 115 -9.10 11.70 -9.02
CA GLY A 115 -9.88 11.54 -10.24
C GLY A 115 -9.81 10.14 -10.87
N VAL A 116 -9.14 9.17 -10.24
CA VAL A 116 -9.17 7.77 -10.70
C VAL A 116 -10.59 7.19 -10.59
N ASP A 117 -11.01 6.47 -11.62
CA ASP A 117 -12.23 5.66 -11.56
C ASP A 117 -11.98 4.43 -10.67
N MET A 118 -12.69 4.36 -9.55
CA MET A 118 -12.49 3.32 -8.54
C MET A 118 -12.90 1.93 -9.01
N ASP A 119 -13.89 1.81 -9.91
CA ASP A 119 -14.34 0.52 -10.42
C ASP A 119 -13.38 -0.01 -11.50
N LEU A 120 -12.84 0.89 -12.32
CA LEU A 120 -11.74 0.57 -13.23
C LEU A 120 -10.49 0.16 -12.45
N TYR A 121 -10.13 0.92 -11.40
CA TYR A 121 -8.98 0.60 -10.55
C TYR A 121 -9.10 -0.80 -9.93
N LYS A 122 -10.27 -1.13 -9.35
CA LYS A 122 -10.56 -2.46 -8.80
C LYS A 122 -10.42 -3.57 -9.86
N SER A 123 -10.89 -3.30 -11.07
CA SER A 123 -10.82 -4.25 -12.19
C SER A 123 -9.36 -4.50 -12.62
N VAL A 124 -8.57 -3.44 -12.79
CA VAL A 124 -7.14 -3.53 -13.13
C VAL A 124 -6.37 -4.26 -12.04
N ALA A 125 -6.61 -3.94 -10.76
CA ALA A 125 -5.96 -4.60 -9.63
C ALA A 125 -6.23 -6.11 -9.60
N ARG A 126 -7.46 -6.54 -9.88
CA ARG A 126 -7.82 -7.96 -9.96
C ARG A 126 -7.13 -8.66 -11.12
N LEU A 127 -7.15 -8.05 -12.31
CA LEU A 127 -6.51 -8.61 -13.51
C LEU A 127 -5.00 -8.74 -13.35
N THR A 128 -4.33 -7.68 -12.88
CA THR A 128 -2.87 -7.66 -12.69
C THR A 128 -2.42 -8.64 -11.62
N ARG A 129 -3.22 -8.84 -10.56
CA ARG A 129 -2.93 -9.87 -9.55
C ARG A 129 -2.92 -11.27 -10.15
N SER A 130 -3.93 -11.62 -10.94
CA SER A 130 -3.97 -12.91 -11.67
C SER A 130 -2.78 -13.10 -12.62
N LEU A 131 -2.28 -12.01 -13.21
CA LEU A 131 -1.12 -12.04 -14.09
C LEU A 131 0.22 -12.10 -13.34
N THR A 132 0.26 -11.73 -12.05
CA THR A 132 1.50 -11.74 -11.27
C THR A 132 2.00 -13.17 -11.05
N GLU A 133 1.08 -14.14 -10.95
CA GLU A 133 1.40 -15.58 -10.93
C GLU A 133 2.06 -16.07 -12.24
N CYS A 134 1.95 -15.30 -13.33
CA CYS A 134 2.53 -15.61 -14.62
C CYS A 134 3.82 -14.83 -14.93
N ILE A 135 4.30 -13.96 -14.04
CA ILE A 135 5.55 -13.20 -14.25
C ILE A 135 6.73 -14.15 -13.99
N PRO A 136 7.59 -14.42 -14.99
CA PRO A 136 8.78 -15.24 -14.79
C PRO A 136 9.72 -14.55 -13.79
N GLN A 137 10.38 -15.35 -12.95
CA GLN A 137 11.36 -14.82 -11.99
C GLN A 137 12.48 -14.12 -12.75
N ILE A 138 12.72 -12.84 -12.42
CA ILE A 138 13.82 -12.07 -13.01
C ILE A 138 15.09 -12.52 -12.27
N GLU A 139 15.92 -13.33 -12.92
CA GLU A 139 17.25 -13.66 -12.41
C GLU A 139 18.12 -12.40 -12.45
N PRO A 140 18.75 -12.01 -11.33
CA PRO A 140 19.69 -10.89 -11.34
C PRO A 140 20.96 -11.28 -12.10
N THR A 141 21.27 -10.53 -13.16
CA THR A 141 22.55 -10.54 -13.89
C THR A 141 23.69 -9.95 -13.07
#